data_AF-A0A419YA72-F1
#
_entry.id   AF-A0A419YA72-F1
#
_cell.length_a   1.000
_cell.length_b   1.000
_cell.length_c   1.000
_cell.angle_alpha   90.00
_cell.angle_beta   90.00
_cell.angle_gamma   90.00
#
_symmetry.space_group_name_H-M   'P 1'
#
loop_
_entity.id
_entity.type
_entity.pdbx_description
1 polymer ?
#
loop_
_entity_poly.entity_id
_entity_poly.type
_entity_poly.pdbx_seq_one_letter_code
_entity_poly.pdbx_strand_id
1 'polypeptide(L)'
;MFAPRPRPVVAVRAAVVRRWLPVVLRVAAFLLVPWIVVLGLSVRRFGARNLANSWIWLDVMEVAALLLLAALVRRRHRVTSPLAAATAVLLAMDAYFDLWSAHRGPDYLLAQVLAYCAELPGAALLAALSWYALSWTLPEPATP
;
A
#
# COMPACT_ATOMS: atom_id res chain seq x y z
N MET A 1 -27.62 -7.33 -25.93
CA MET A 1 -26.19 -6.95 -25.81
C MET A 1 -25.58 -7.78 -24.67
N PHE A 2 -24.86 -8.86 -24.98
CA PHE A 2 -24.28 -9.76 -23.98
C PHE A 2 -23.06 -9.08 -23.35
N ALA A 3 -23.14 -8.69 -22.08
CA ALA A 3 -21.95 -8.33 -21.32
C ALA A 3 -21.02 -9.56 -21.30
N PRO A 4 -19.75 -9.46 -21.73
CA PRO A 4 -18.85 -10.61 -21.72
C PRO A 4 -18.68 -11.09 -20.28
N ARG A 5 -19.19 -12.29 -19.98
CA ARG A 5 -18.92 -12.94 -18.69
C ARG A 5 -17.41 -13.03 -18.53
N PRO A 6 -16.83 -12.53 -17.43
CA PRO A 6 -15.40 -12.62 -17.22
C PRO A 6 -14.99 -14.09 -17.34
N ARG A 7 -13.99 -14.37 -18.19
CA ARG A 7 -13.48 -15.72 -18.40
C ARG A 7 -13.21 -16.36 -17.04
N PRO A 8 -13.57 -17.62 -16.79
CA PRO A 8 -13.51 -18.24 -15.46
C PRO A 8 -12.13 -18.12 -14.80
N VAL A 9 -11.06 -18.11 -15.60
CA VAL A 9 -9.68 -17.88 -15.13
C VAL A 9 -9.45 -16.50 -14.52
N VAL A 10 -10.08 -15.45 -15.07
CA VAL A 10 -10.00 -14.06 -14.55
C VAL A 10 -10.76 -13.94 -13.23
N ALA A 11 -11.92 -14.59 -13.13
CA ALA A 11 -12.72 -14.62 -11.91
C ALA A 11 -12.00 -15.37 -10.77
N VAL A 12 -11.36 -16.50 -11.08
CA VAL A 12 -10.57 -17.28 -10.10
C VAL A 12 -9.33 -16.49 -9.64
N ARG A 13 -8.58 -15.86 -10.55
CA ARG A 13 -7.44 -15.01 -10.19
C ARG A 13 -7.86 -13.82 -9.31
N ALA A 14 -8.96 -13.15 -9.65
CA ALA A 14 -9.50 -12.06 -8.83
C ALA A 14 -9.93 -12.54 -7.44
N ALA A 15 -10.51 -13.74 -7.33
CA ALA A 15 -10.91 -14.31 -6.04
C ALA A 15 -9.70 -14.66 -5.16
N VAL A 16 -8.64 -15.24 -5.74
CA VAL A 16 -7.39 -15.56 -5.06
C VAL A 16 -6.70 -14.28 -4.59
N VAL A 17 -6.49 -13.31 -5.49
CA VAL A 17 -5.89 -12.01 -5.13
C VAL A 17 -6.69 -11.34 -4.01
N ARG A 18 -8.03 -11.35 -4.07
CA ARG A 18 -8.89 -10.79 -3.03
C ARG A 18 -8.77 -11.51 -1.67
N ARG A 19 -8.46 -12.81 -1.67
CA ARG A 19 -8.26 -13.58 -0.43
C ARG A 19 -6.91 -13.28 0.21
N TRP A 20 -5.86 -13.16 -0.59
CA TRP A 20 -4.50 -12.94 -0.11
C TRP A 20 -4.16 -11.48 0.14
N LEU A 21 -4.75 -10.54 -0.61
CA LEU A 21 -4.47 -9.12 -0.50
C LEU A 21 -4.65 -8.56 0.94
N PRO A 22 -5.75 -8.84 1.67
CA PRO A 22 -5.88 -8.39 3.05
C PRO A 22 -4.88 -9.05 4.02
N VAL A 23 -4.29 -10.19 3.65
CA VAL A 23 -3.22 -10.84 4.43
C VAL A 23 -1.90 -10.14 4.13
N VAL A 24 -1.57 -9.93 2.85
CA VAL A 24 -0.37 -9.20 2.42
C VAL A 24 -0.33 -7.79 3.01
N LEU A 25 -1.42 -7.03 2.95
CA LEU A 25 -1.49 -5.68 3.54
C LEU A 25 -1.26 -5.69 5.05
N ARG A 26 -1.78 -6.70 5.77
CA ARG A 26 -1.56 -6.85 7.21
C ARG A 26 -0.11 -7.23 7.51
N VAL A 27 0.46 -8.17 6.76
CA VAL A 27 1.85 -8.58 6.92
C VAL A 27 2.79 -7.41 6.63
N ALA A 28 2.56 -6.66 5.55
CA ALA A 28 3.32 -5.44 5.24
C ALA A 28 3.24 -4.43 6.40
N ALA A 29 2.03 -4.14 6.89
CA ALA A 29 1.85 -3.26 8.05
C ALA A 29 2.60 -3.75 9.31
N PHE A 30 2.61 -5.06 9.57
CA PHE A 30 3.34 -5.63 10.70
C PHE A 30 4.86 -5.59 10.52
N LEU A 31 5.37 -5.78 9.30
CA LEU A 31 6.80 -5.70 8.99
C LEU A 31 7.34 -4.27 9.07
N LEU A 32 6.49 -3.28 8.77
CA LEU A 32 6.79 -1.85 8.92
C LEU A 32 7.00 -1.44 10.39
N VAL A 33 6.23 -1.99 11.33
CA VAL A 33 6.31 -1.58 12.75
C VAL A 33 7.72 -1.72 13.36
N PRO A 34 8.45 -2.84 13.20
CA PRO A 34 9.84 -2.94 13.63
C PRO A 34 10.76 -1.87 13.00
N TRP A 35 10.57 -1.56 11.72
CA TRP A 35 11.36 -0.54 11.02
C TRP A 35 11.15 0.84 11.64
N ILE A 36 9.91 1.23 11.92
CA ILE A 36 9.55 2.48 12.61
C ILE A 36 10.26 2.60 13.96
N VAL A 37 10.35 1.49 14.72
CA VAL A 37 11.04 1.49 16.02
C VAL A 37 12.54 1.70 15.84
N VAL A 38 13.17 1.03 14.87
CA VAL A 38 14.60 1.21 14.56
C VAL A 38 14.88 2.64 14.13
N LEU A 39 14.03 3.21 13.26
CA LEU A 39 14.12 4.59 12.80
C LEU A 39 13.96 5.56 13.97
N GLY A 40 12.94 5.38 14.82
CA GLY A 40 12.74 6.22 16.01
C GLY A 40 13.92 6.20 16.98
N LEU A 41 14.58 5.05 17.15
CA LEU A 41 15.78 4.92 17.97
C LEU A 41 17.01 5.60 17.33
N SER A 42 17.17 5.52 16.01
CA SER A 42 18.27 6.18 15.31
C SER A 42 18.14 7.71 15.34
N VAL A 43 16.92 8.24 15.20
CA VAL A 43 16.63 9.68 15.33
C VAL A 43 17.00 10.24 16.70
N ARG A 44 16.72 9.48 17.77
CA ARG A 44 17.11 9.87 19.14
C ARG A 44 18.63 9.96 19.31
N ARG A 45 19.39 9.21 18.53
CA ARG A 45 20.86 9.12 18.62
C ARG A 45 21.58 10.26 17.89
N PHE A 46 21.01 10.78 16.80
CA PHE A 46 21.68 11.75 15.91
C PHE A 46 21.11 13.18 15.92
N GLY A 47 20.10 13.48 16.73
CA GLY A 47 19.68 14.86 17.04
C GLY A 47 18.90 15.62 15.94
N ALA A 48 18.78 15.07 14.73
CA ALA A 48 18.01 15.64 13.61
C ALA A 48 16.48 15.42 13.78
N ARG A 49 15.92 15.91 14.90
CA ARG A 49 14.55 15.58 15.35
C ARG A 49 13.44 16.03 14.41
N ASN A 50 13.54 17.18 13.74
CA ASN A 50 12.38 17.72 13.00
C ASN A 50 12.07 16.97 11.71
N LEU A 51 13.06 16.74 10.84
CA LEU A 51 12.82 16.01 9.59
C LEU A 51 12.56 14.53 9.86
N ALA A 52 13.30 13.96 10.81
CA ALA A 52 13.23 12.52 11.02
C ALA A 52 12.00 12.06 11.81
N ASN A 53 11.39 12.95 12.58
CA ASN A 53 10.08 12.71 13.18
C ASN A 53 8.96 12.71 12.13
N SER A 54 9.08 13.49 11.04
CA SER A 54 8.09 13.50 9.96
C SER A 54 8.02 12.14 9.24
N TRP A 55 9.16 11.43 9.10
CA TRP A 55 9.19 10.08 8.51
C TRP A 55 8.40 9.08 9.34
N ILE A 56 8.57 9.10 10.67
CA ILE A 56 7.82 8.22 11.58
C ILE A 56 6.30 8.44 11.43
N TRP A 57 5.86 9.68 11.25
CA TRP A 57 4.44 9.97 11.03
C TRP A 57 3.94 9.50 9.66
N LEU A 58 4.79 9.54 8.63
CA LEU A 58 4.49 8.97 7.32
C LEU A 58 4.25 7.46 7.44
N ASP A 59 5.17 6.74 8.09
CA ASP A 59 5.07 5.30 8.30
C ASP A 59 3.80 4.92 9.09
N VAL A 60 3.48 5.69 10.13
CA VAL A 60 2.26 5.48 10.94
C VAL A 60 1.00 5.67 10.11
N MET A 61 0.97 6.71 9.26
CA MET A 61 -0.13 6.93 8.33
C MET A 61 -0.26 5.77 7.33
N GLU A 62 0.86 5.24 6.85
CA GLU A 62 0.88 4.10 5.94
C GLU A 62 0.35 2.82 6.60
N VAL A 63 0.86 2.47 7.79
CA VAL A 63 0.38 1.33 8.58
C VAL A 63 -1.13 1.44 8.82
N ALA A 64 -1.60 2.62 9.23
CA ALA A 64 -3.03 2.87 9.43
C ALA A 64 -3.83 2.68 8.13
N ALA A 65 -3.33 3.21 7.01
CA ALA A 65 -3.97 3.10 5.70
C ALA A 65 -4.05 1.64 5.23
N LEU A 66 -2.96 0.87 5.33
CA LEU A 66 -2.91 -0.57 4.99
C LEU A 66 -3.90 -1.39 5.82
N LEU A 67 -4.00 -1.12 7.12
CA LEU A 67 -4.94 -1.80 8.02
C LEU A 67 -6.40 -1.45 7.71
N LEU A 68 -6.70 -0.17 7.48
CA LEU A 68 -8.03 0.28 7.04
C LEU A 68 -8.39 -0.37 5.71
N LEU A 69 -7.48 -0.39 4.75
CA LEU A 69 -7.70 -0.99 3.44
C LEU A 69 -7.96 -2.50 3.54
N ALA A 70 -7.20 -3.20 4.39
CA ALA A 70 -7.45 -4.62 4.67
C ALA A 70 -8.85 -4.87 5.23
N ALA A 71 -9.41 -3.95 6.02
CA ALA A 71 -10.78 -4.03 6.52
C ALA A 71 -11.83 -3.69 5.45
N LEU A 72 -11.61 -2.64 4.65
CA LEU A 72 -12.54 -2.19 3.60
C LEU A 72 -12.64 -3.18 2.44
N VAL A 73 -11.51 -3.80 2.04
CA VAL A 73 -11.49 -4.85 1.01
C VAL A 73 -12.34 -6.05 1.42
N ARG A 74 -12.35 -6.41 2.71
CA ARG A 74 -13.23 -7.48 3.24
C ARG A 74 -14.71 -7.12 3.15
N ARG A 75 -15.04 -5.84 3.37
CA ARG A 75 -16.43 -5.32 3.36
C ARG A 75 -16.94 -4.91 1.98
N ARG A 76 -16.09 -4.93 0.94
CA ARG A 76 -16.39 -4.41 -0.41
C ARG A 76 -16.96 -2.98 -0.40
N HIS A 77 -16.41 -2.14 0.47
CA HIS A 77 -16.93 -0.78 0.64
C HIS A 77 -16.51 0.12 -0.52
N ARG A 78 -17.37 1.07 -0.93
CA ARG A 78 -17.12 2.02 -2.03
C ARG A 78 -15.88 2.91 -1.79
N VAL A 79 -15.59 3.23 -0.53
CA VAL A 79 -14.42 4.02 -0.12
C VAL A 79 -13.08 3.30 -0.35
N THR A 80 -13.10 1.99 -0.67
CA THR A 80 -11.87 1.24 -0.97
C THR A 80 -11.09 1.85 -2.14
N SER A 81 -11.78 2.37 -3.16
CA SER A 81 -11.12 2.94 -4.34
C SER A 81 -10.30 4.20 -4.03
N PRO A 82 -10.87 5.27 -3.45
CA PRO A 82 -10.09 6.47 -3.11
C PRO A 82 -9.04 6.19 -2.03
N LEU A 83 -9.33 5.32 -1.05
CA LEU A 83 -8.33 4.99 -0.03
C LEU A 83 -7.16 4.18 -0.60
N ALA A 84 -7.41 3.26 -1.54
CA ALA A 84 -6.36 2.50 -2.19
C ALA A 84 -5.45 3.41 -3.04
N ALA A 85 -6.02 4.40 -3.74
CA ALA A 85 -5.26 5.39 -4.48
C ALA A 85 -4.38 6.24 -3.55
N ALA A 86 -4.95 6.74 -2.44
CA ALA A 86 -4.19 7.50 -1.45
C ALA A 86 -3.05 6.67 -0.84
N THR A 87 -3.31 5.39 -0.53
CA THR A 87 -2.30 4.48 0.03
C THR A 87 -1.20 4.16 -0.98
N ALA A 88 -1.53 4.05 -2.28
CA ALA A 88 -0.53 3.87 -3.34
C ALA A 88 0.42 5.07 -3.44
N VAL A 89 -0.11 6.29 -3.32
CA VAL A 89 0.70 7.52 -3.31
C VAL A 89 1.57 7.59 -2.06
N LEU A 90 1.04 7.22 -0.89
CA LEU A 90 1.82 7.15 0.35
C LEU A 90 3.03 6.21 0.19
N LEU A 91 2.82 4.99 -0.29
CA LEU A 91 3.89 4.01 -0.52
C LEU A 91 4.93 4.47 -1.55
N ALA A 92 4.49 5.12 -2.64
CA ALA A 92 5.42 5.66 -3.63
C ALA A 92 6.25 6.83 -3.08
N MET A 93 5.65 7.62 -2.19
CA MET A 93 6.32 8.73 -1.53
C MET A 93 7.30 8.22 -0.47
N ASP A 94 6.93 7.18 0.28
CA ASP A 94 7.81 6.48 1.22
C ASP A 94 9.07 5.95 0.52
N ALA A 95 8.90 5.20 -0.57
CA ALA A 95 10.00 4.71 -1.40
C ALA A 95 10.95 5.79 -1.90
N TYR A 96 10.40 6.94 -2.31
CA TYR A 96 11.21 8.08 -2.73
C TYR A 96 12.06 8.61 -1.56
N PHE A 97 11.47 8.70 -0.36
CA PHE A 97 12.15 9.20 0.82
C PHE A 97 13.15 8.22 1.41
N ASP A 98 12.91 6.92 1.35
CA ASP A 98 13.87 5.89 1.73
C ASP A 98 15.11 5.93 0.82
N LEU A 99 14.93 6.10 -0.49
CA LEU A 99 16.05 6.31 -1.42
C LEU A 99 16.81 7.61 -1.15
N TRP A 100 16.10 8.68 -0.79
CA TRP A 100 16.70 10.00 -0.54
C TRP A 100 17.45 10.07 0.79
N SER A 101 16.93 9.44 1.84
CA SER A 101 17.44 9.51 3.21
C SER A 101 18.59 8.53 3.48
N ALA A 102 18.68 7.46 2.70
CA ALA A 102 19.73 6.46 2.86
C ALA A 102 21.13 7.03 2.59
N HIS A 103 21.99 6.94 3.61
CA HIS A 103 23.41 7.29 3.50
C HIS A 103 24.13 6.29 2.59
N ARG A 104 25.07 6.76 1.75
CA ARG A 104 25.85 5.89 0.85
C ARG A 104 26.55 4.78 1.64
N GLY A 105 26.19 3.53 1.38
CA GLY A 105 26.66 2.37 2.14
C GLY A 105 25.73 1.14 2.02
N PRO A 106 25.87 0.11 2.87
CA PRO A 106 25.01 -1.07 2.86
C PRO A 106 23.52 -0.75 3.10
N ASP A 107 23.23 0.29 3.87
CA ASP A 107 21.86 0.76 4.13
C ASP A 107 21.19 1.27 2.84
N TYR A 108 21.95 1.86 1.91
CA TYR A 108 21.45 2.31 0.60
C TYR A 108 21.09 1.16 -0.35
N LEU A 109 21.80 0.04 -0.26
CA LEU A 109 21.47 -1.17 -1.01
C LEU A 109 20.17 -1.80 -0.49
N LEU A 110 20.03 -1.89 0.84
CA LEU A 110 18.82 -2.41 1.47
C LEU A 110 17.60 -1.54 1.12
N ALA A 111 17.73 -0.22 1.23
CA ALA A 111 16.67 0.73 0.88
C ALA A 111 16.24 0.60 -0.59
N GLN A 112 17.19 0.48 -1.53
CA GLN A 112 16.84 0.24 -2.94
C GLN A 112 16.10 -1.10 -3.14
N VAL A 113 16.54 -2.17 -2.50
CA VAL A 113 15.88 -3.47 -2.62
C VAL A 113 14.45 -3.40 -2.10
N LEU A 114 14.23 -2.78 -0.94
CA LEU A 114 12.88 -2.62 -0.38
C LEU A 114 12.01 -1.73 -1.26
N ALA A 115 12.51 -0.57 -1.69
CA ALA A 115 11.78 0.34 -2.55
C ALA A 115 11.39 -0.30 -3.90
N TYR A 116 12.34 -0.95 -4.59
CA TYR A 116 12.09 -1.53 -5.91
C TYR A 116 11.33 -2.86 -5.87
N CYS A 117 11.50 -3.67 -4.82
CA CYS A 117 10.91 -5.01 -4.76
C CYS A 117 9.65 -5.11 -3.89
N ALA A 118 9.45 -4.19 -2.95
CA ALA A 118 8.29 -4.21 -2.05
C ALA A 118 7.38 -2.99 -2.26
N GLU A 119 7.91 -1.77 -2.12
CA GLU A 119 7.07 -0.57 -2.05
C GLU A 119 6.50 -0.15 -3.41
N LEU A 120 7.33 -0.05 -4.46
CA LEU A 120 6.85 0.29 -5.80
C LEU A 120 5.89 -0.77 -6.37
N PRO A 121 6.17 -2.09 -6.26
CA PRO A 121 5.20 -3.12 -6.62
C PRO A 121 3.93 -3.07 -5.76
N GLY A 122 4.05 -2.75 -4.47
CA GLY A 122 2.94 -2.55 -3.56
C GLY A 122 2.04 -1.37 -3.98
N ALA A 123 2.64 -0.23 -4.31
CA ALA A 123 1.96 0.95 -4.83
C ALA A 123 1.23 0.63 -6.13
N ALA A 124 1.87 -0.08 -7.06
CA ALA A 124 1.25 -0.52 -8.31
C ALA A 124 0.04 -1.45 -8.06
N LEU A 125 0.17 -2.38 -7.11
CA LEU A 125 -0.92 -3.28 -6.72
C LEU A 125 -2.11 -2.52 -6.12
N LEU A 126 -1.84 -1.51 -5.30
CA LEU A 126 -2.86 -0.65 -4.70
C LEU A 126 -3.53 0.26 -5.72
N ALA A 127 -2.79 0.78 -6.70
CA ALA A 127 -3.34 1.53 -7.82
C ALA A 127 -4.26 0.63 -8.67
N ALA A 128 -3.84 -0.61 -8.96
CA ALA A 128 -4.69 -1.58 -9.65
C ALA A 128 -5.95 -1.94 -8.84
N LEU A 129 -5.83 -2.08 -7.51
CA LEU A 129 -6.98 -2.28 -6.63
C LEU A 129 -7.93 -1.09 -6.67
N SER A 130 -7.41 0.14 -6.66
CA SER A 130 -8.22 1.36 -6.75
C SER A 130 -9.06 1.38 -8.03
N TRP A 131 -8.44 1.07 -9.16
CA TRP A 131 -9.10 0.96 -10.45
C TRP A 131 -10.19 -0.13 -10.44
N TYR A 132 -9.88 -1.30 -9.89
CA TYR A 132 -10.85 -2.39 -9.78
C TYR A 132 -12.03 -2.03 -8.86
N ALA A 133 -11.76 -1.41 -7.72
CA ALA A 133 -12.80 -1.00 -6.76
C ALA A 133 -13.68 0.14 -7.28
N LEU A 134 -13.23 0.91 -8.28
CA LEU A 134 -14.04 1.91 -8.98
C LEU A 134 -15.28 1.26 -9.62
N SER A 135 -15.17 0.01 -10.07
CA SER A 135 -16.32 -0.73 -10.60
C SER A 135 -17.40 -1.00 -9.55
N TRP A 136 -17.07 -0.94 -8.26
CA TRP A 136 -18.03 -1.15 -7.17
C TRP A 136 -18.88 0.10 -6.87
N THR A 137 -18.51 1.24 -7.43
CA THR A 137 -19.22 2.51 -7.24
C THR A 137 -20.18 2.85 -8.37
N LEU A 138 -20.05 2.18 -9.52
CA LEU A 138 -20.92 2.41 -10.67
C LEU A 138 -22.33 1.86 -10.38
N PRO A 139 -23.41 2.65 -10.59
CA PRO A 139 -24.76 2.12 -10.64
C PRO A 139 -24.87 1.03 -11.71
N GLU A 140 -25.63 -0.03 -11.46
CA GLU A 140 -26.02 -0.98 -12.51
C GLU A 140 -26.63 -0.18 -13.68
N PRO A 141 -26.22 -0.45 -14.94
CA PRO A 141 -26.83 0.21 -16.09
C PRO A 141 -28.32 -0.09 -16.06
N ALA A 142 -29.15 0.97 -15.99
CA ALA A 142 -30.60 0.82 -16.04
C ALA A 142 -30.96 -0.03 -17.26
N THR A 143 -31.54 -1.20 -17.00
CA THR A 143 -32.03 -2.08 -18.06
C THR A 143 -33.14 -1.32 -18.80
N PRO A 144 -33.05 -1.15 -20.13
CA PRO A 144 -34.10 -0.50 -20.92
C PRO A 144 -35.39 -1.31 -20.92
#